data_AF-A0A968CWL2-F1
#
_entry.id   AF-A0A968CWL2-F1
#
_cell.length_a   1.000
_cell.length_b   1.000
_cell.length_c   1.000
_cell.angle_alpha   90.00
_cell.angle_beta   90.00
_cell.angle_gamma   90.00
#
_symmetry.space_group_name_H-M   'P 1'
#
loop_
_entity.id
_entity.type
_entity.pdbx_description
1 polymer ?
#
loop_
_entity_poly.entity_id
_entity_poly.type
_entity_poly.pdbx_seq_one_letter_code
_entity_poly.pdbx_strand_id
1 'polypeptide(L)'
;PISVEDQTANYRELGVELYKNKEYSDAIIELNKVLSVNPDDQTAQKYMALAYFEKGRQSFDNKAYSQAETEFEASLKYNKNCPDCQDYIQKIEKKRRADL
;
A
#
# COMPACT_ATOMS: atom_id res chain seq x y z
N PRO A 1 26.09 -1.81 19.53
CA PRO A 1 25.28 -2.40 18.43
C PRO A 1 23.82 -1.96 18.60
N ILE A 2 23.20 -1.42 17.55
CA ILE A 2 21.75 -1.14 17.56
C ILE A 2 21.03 -2.49 17.58
N SER A 3 20.02 -2.66 18.42
CA SER A 3 19.26 -3.92 18.48
C SER A 3 18.39 -4.08 17.23
N VAL A 4 18.00 -5.31 16.89
CA VAL A 4 17.10 -5.57 15.75
C VAL A 4 15.75 -4.89 15.97
N GLU A 5 15.33 -4.82 17.22
CA GLU A 5 14.12 -4.13 17.68
C GLU A 5 14.20 -2.62 17.44
N ASP A 6 15.33 -1.98 17.81
CA ASP A 6 15.55 -0.55 17.58
C ASP A 6 15.63 -0.22 16.08
N GLN A 7 16.26 -1.10 15.29
CA GLN A 7 16.33 -0.94 13.84
C GLN A 7 14.94 -1.06 13.19
N THR A 8 14.12 -1.99 13.68
CA THR A 8 12.74 -2.20 13.23
C THR A 8 11.84 -1.02 13.57
N ALA A 9 12.03 -0.41 14.75
CA ALA A 9 11.31 0.82 15.13
C ALA A 9 11.66 2.00 14.21
N ASN A 10 12.95 2.19 13.89
CA ASN A 10 13.38 3.23 12.97
C ASN A 10 12.79 3.08 11.55
N TYR A 11 12.74 1.86 11.00
CA TYR A 11 12.12 1.62 9.70
C TYR A 11 10.63 1.91 9.70
N ARG A 12 9.93 1.60 10.80
CA ARG A 12 8.50 1.92 10.95
C ARG A 12 8.27 3.42 10.94
N GLU A 13 9.00 4.17 11.75
CA GLU A 13 8.86 5.62 11.84
C GLU A 13 9.15 6.29 10.50
N LEU A 14 10.22 5.88 9.82
CA LEU A 14 10.56 6.38 8.50
C LEU A 14 9.48 6.05 7.46
N GLY A 15 8.99 4.80 7.42
CA GLY A 15 7.92 4.41 6.50
C GLY A 15 6.62 5.20 6.70
N VAL A 16 6.28 5.51 7.96
CA VAL A 16 5.13 6.36 8.29
C VAL A 16 5.35 7.80 7.82
N GLU A 17 6.55 8.34 7.98
CA GLU A 17 6.86 9.70 7.55
C GLU A 17 6.86 9.85 6.04
N LEU A 18 7.49 8.91 5.32
CA LEU A 18 7.44 8.83 3.86
C LEU A 18 5.99 8.78 3.35
N TYR A 19 5.12 8.01 4.00
CA TYR A 19 3.70 7.99 3.66
C TYR A 19 3.05 9.37 3.81
N LYS A 20 3.30 10.08 4.92
CA LYS A 20 2.75 11.43 5.14
C LYS A 20 3.26 12.42 4.09
N ASN A 21 4.50 12.26 3.63
CA ASN A 21 5.09 13.03 2.55
C ASN A 21 4.58 12.63 1.15
N LYS A 22 3.67 11.65 1.07
CA LYS A 22 3.13 11.08 -0.18
C LYS A 22 4.16 10.32 -1.01
N GLU A 23 5.29 9.96 -0.40
CA GLU A 23 6.35 9.15 -0.97
C GLU A 23 5.99 7.67 -0.82
N TYR A 24 4.86 7.26 -1.40
CA TYR A 24 4.23 5.97 -1.11
C TYR A 24 5.07 4.76 -1.49
N SER A 25 5.86 4.85 -2.57
CA SER A 25 6.76 3.75 -2.98
C SER A 25 7.87 3.53 -1.96
N ASP A 26 8.47 4.61 -1.45
CA ASP A 26 9.55 4.54 -0.45
C ASP A 26 8.99 4.13 0.92
N ALA A 27 7.79 4.61 1.27
CA ALA A 27 7.06 4.14 2.44
C ALA A 27 6.89 2.61 2.42
N ILE A 28 6.46 2.05 1.29
CA ILE A 28 6.29 0.59 1.13
C ILE A 28 7.62 -0.16 1.37
N ILE A 29 8.73 0.37 0.86
CA ILE A 29 10.06 -0.25 1.03
C ILE A 29 10.43 -0.32 2.50
N GLU A 30 10.31 0.78 3.24
CA GLU A 30 10.68 0.81 4.66
C GLU A 30 9.73 -0.02 5.53
N LEU A 31 8.43 0.03 5.26
CA LEU A 31 7.44 -0.78 5.97
C LEU A 31 7.60 -2.28 5.67
N ASN A 32 8.07 -2.65 4.49
CA ASN A 32 8.38 -4.04 4.17
C ASN A 32 9.53 -4.60 5.01
N LYS A 33 10.53 -3.78 5.36
CA LYS A 33 11.61 -4.19 6.28
C LYS A 33 11.04 -4.51 7.66
N VAL A 34 10.09 -3.72 8.15
CA VAL A 34 9.38 -3.99 9.41
C VAL A 34 8.66 -5.33 9.35
N LEU A 35 7.87 -5.55 8.30
CA LEU A 35 7.06 -6.78 8.14
C LEU A 35 7.90 -8.03 7.87
N SER A 36 9.15 -7.87 7.41
CA SER A 36 10.08 -8.98 7.24
C SER A 36 10.62 -9.50 8.58
N VAL A 37 10.62 -8.67 9.62
CA VAL A 37 11.02 -9.03 10.99
C VAL A 37 9.81 -9.38 11.84
N ASN A 38 8.77 -8.54 11.79
CA ASN A 38 7.51 -8.74 12.50
C ASN A 38 6.33 -8.66 11.50
N PRO A 39 5.90 -9.80 10.94
CA PRO A 39 4.78 -9.85 9.99
C PRO A 39 3.46 -9.35 10.57
N ASP A 40 3.26 -9.43 11.89
CA ASP A 40 2.02 -9.05 12.59
C ASP A 40 2.02 -7.60 13.06
N ASP A 41 2.98 -6.81 12.57
CA ASP A 41 3.10 -5.42 12.92
C ASP A 41 1.92 -4.57 12.43
N GLN A 42 1.00 -4.24 13.33
CA GLN A 42 -0.25 -3.56 12.98
C GLN A 42 -0.04 -2.18 12.35
N THR A 43 0.97 -1.43 12.81
CA THR A 43 1.27 -0.11 12.23
C THR A 43 1.79 -0.26 10.82
N ALA A 44 2.75 -1.16 10.59
CA ALA A 44 3.30 -1.36 9.26
C ALA A 44 2.27 -1.95 8.29
N GLN A 45 1.44 -2.91 8.72
CA GLN A 45 0.32 -3.40 7.91
C GLN A 45 -0.67 -2.28 7.56
N LYS A 46 -1.06 -1.44 8.53
CA LYS A 46 -1.97 -0.31 8.30
C LYS A 46 -1.41 0.65 7.26
N TYR A 47 -0.17 1.10 7.42
CA TYR A 47 0.43 2.06 6.50
C TYR A 47 0.77 1.44 5.13
N MET A 48 1.04 0.13 5.06
CA MET A 48 1.13 -0.60 3.78
C MET A 48 -0.21 -0.57 3.03
N ALA A 49 -1.31 -0.87 3.72
CA ALA A 49 -2.64 -0.80 3.11
C ALA A 49 -2.93 0.60 2.55
N LEU A 50 -2.65 1.64 3.32
CA LEU A 50 -2.86 3.03 2.92
C LEU A 50 -1.95 3.45 1.75
N ALA A 51 -0.66 3.11 1.80
CA ALA A 51 0.28 3.44 0.73
C ALA A 51 -0.07 2.76 -0.59
N TYR A 52 -0.44 1.47 -0.57
CA TYR A 52 -0.90 0.78 -1.77
C TYR A 52 -2.22 1.35 -2.31
N PHE A 53 -3.15 1.73 -1.44
CA PHE A 53 -4.40 2.35 -1.86
C PHE A 53 -4.15 3.68 -2.58
N GLU A 54 -3.30 4.54 -2.02
CA GLU A 54 -2.98 5.83 -2.63
C GLU A 54 -2.22 5.67 -3.95
N LYS A 55 -1.32 4.69 -4.07
CA LYS A 55 -0.70 4.34 -5.35
C LYS A 55 -1.75 3.87 -6.36
N GLY A 56 -2.65 2.97 -5.95
CA GLY A 56 -3.74 2.50 -6.80
C GLY A 56 -4.60 3.66 -7.32
N ARG A 57 -4.88 4.64 -6.46
CA ARG A 57 -5.60 5.86 -6.83
C ARG A 57 -4.82 6.71 -7.84
N GLN A 58 -3.52 6.93 -7.63
CA GLN A 58 -2.66 7.64 -8.59
C GLN A 58 -2.60 6.92 -9.95
N SER A 59 -2.41 5.60 -9.96
CA SER A 59 -2.40 4.79 -11.17
C SER A 59 -3.74 4.81 -11.89
N PHE A 60 -4.86 4.79 -11.15
CA PHE A 60 -6.19 4.90 -11.71
C PHE A 60 -6.40 6.27 -12.37
N ASP A 61 -6.02 7.36 -11.70
CA ASP A 61 -6.12 8.72 -12.23
C ASP A 61 -5.26 8.89 -13.51
N ASN A 62 -4.12 8.21 -13.57
CA ASN A 62 -3.25 8.12 -14.74
C ASN A 62 -3.73 7.15 -15.82
N LYS A 63 -4.93 6.56 -15.66
CA LYS A 63 -5.51 5.54 -16.56
C LYS A 63 -4.67 4.26 -16.71
N ALA A 64 -3.71 4.03 -15.82
CA ALA A 64 -2.93 2.81 -15.74
C ALA A 64 -3.74 1.72 -15.00
N TYR A 65 -4.87 1.31 -15.58
CA TYR A 65 -5.87 0.51 -14.86
C TYR A 65 -5.38 -0.87 -14.40
N SER A 66 -4.53 -1.53 -15.18
CA SER A 66 -3.93 -2.82 -14.79
C SER A 66 -3.04 -2.69 -13.55
N GLN A 67 -2.23 -1.62 -13.51
CA GLN A 67 -1.38 -1.33 -12.35
C GLN A 67 -2.24 -0.93 -11.15
N ALA A 68 -3.25 -0.07 -11.35
CA ALA A 68 -4.16 0.36 -10.31
C ALA A 68 -4.86 -0.83 -9.63
N GLU A 69 -5.38 -1.78 -10.42
CA GLU A 69 -6.01 -2.99 -9.90
C GLU A 69 -5.05 -3.79 -8.99
N THR A 70 -3.82 -4.03 -9.48
CA THR A 70 -2.78 -4.73 -8.70
C THR A 70 -2.46 -4.01 -7.38
N GLU A 71 -2.43 -2.68 -7.39
CA GLU A 71 -2.15 -1.87 -6.20
C GLU A 71 -3.33 -1.88 -5.21
N PHE A 72 -4.58 -1.85 -5.69
CA PHE A 72 -5.75 -2.02 -4.82
C PHE A 72 -5.84 -3.43 -4.22
N GLU A 73 -5.51 -4.48 -4.99
CA GLU A 73 -5.43 -5.85 -4.48
C GLU A 73 -4.32 -5.99 -3.41
N ALA A 74 -3.17 -5.35 -3.63
CA ALA A 74 -2.11 -5.29 -2.63
C ALA A 74 -2.57 -4.59 -1.35
N SER A 75 -3.36 -3.51 -1.45
CA SER A 75 -3.97 -2.87 -0.29
C SER A 75 -4.90 -3.81 0.48
N LEU A 76 -5.78 -4.54 -0.24
CA LEU A 76 -6.71 -5.52 0.33
C LEU A 76 -6.01 -6.68 1.04
N LYS A 77 -4.78 -7.03 0.67
CA LYS A 77 -3.97 -8.02 1.38
C LYS A 77 -3.70 -7.61 2.84
N TYR A 78 -3.46 -6.33 3.08
CA TYR A 78 -3.14 -5.80 4.42
C TYR A 78 -4.38 -5.28 5.16
N ASN A 79 -5.37 -4.73 4.43
CA ASN A 79 -6.67 -4.39 4.98
C ASN A 79 -7.78 -5.00 4.12
N LYS A 80 -8.25 -6.19 4.50
CA LYS A 80 -9.32 -6.92 3.79
C LYS A 80 -10.64 -6.14 3.73
N ASN A 81 -10.85 -5.20 4.65
CA ASN A 81 -12.03 -4.35 4.69
C ASN A 81 -11.69 -2.94 4.16
N CYS A 82 -11.56 -2.84 2.84
CA CYS A 82 -11.37 -1.57 2.12
C CYS A 82 -12.46 -1.42 1.05
N PRO A 83 -13.63 -0.84 1.38
CA PRO A 83 -14.72 -0.62 0.44
C PRO A 83 -14.28 0.22 -0.78
N ASP A 84 -13.49 1.27 -0.53
CA ASP A 84 -12.99 2.13 -1.61
C ASP A 84 -12.11 1.35 -2.61
N CYS A 85 -11.27 0.44 -2.12
CA CYS A 85 -10.46 -0.43 -2.98
C CYS A 85 -11.35 -1.27 -3.91
N GLN A 86 -12.40 -1.87 -3.36
CA GLN A 86 -13.36 -2.68 -4.12
C GLN A 86 -14.11 -1.84 -5.15
N ASP A 87 -14.53 -0.62 -4.78
CA ASP A 87 -15.20 0.31 -5.69
C ASP A 87 -14.30 0.68 -6.89
N TYR A 88 -13.01 0.93 -6.65
CA TYR A 88 -12.06 1.20 -7.73
C TYR A 88 -11.84 -0.01 -8.63
N ILE A 89 -11.68 -1.22 -8.07
CA ILE A 89 -11.54 -2.45 -8.85
C ILE A 89 -12.78 -2.66 -9.73
N GLN A 90 -13.99 -2.51 -9.18
CA GLN A 90 -15.21 -2.61 -9.97
C GLN A 90 -15.30 -1.55 -11.09
N LYS A 91 -14.85 -0.32 -10.84
CA LYS A 91 -14.78 0.73 -11.87
C LYS A 91 -13.80 0.33 -12.99
N ILE A 92 -12.64 -0.24 -12.64
CA ILE A 92 -11.65 -0.74 -13.59
C ILE A 92 -12.23 -1.85 -14.46
N GLU A 93 -12.87 -2.86 -13.86
CA GLU A 93 -13.47 -3.98 -14.59
C GLU A 93 -14.57 -3.54 -15.57
N LYS A 94 -15.39 -2.55 -15.17
CA LYS A 94 -16.42 -1.99 -16.05
C LYS A 94 -15.81 -1.30 -17.27
N LYS A 95 -14.71 -0.56 -17.09
CA LYS A 95 -13.99 0.08 -18.20
C LYS A 95 -13.39 -0.95 -19.14
N ARG A 96 -12.71 -1.97 -18.60
CA ARG A 96 -12.15 -3.08 -19.39
C ARG A 96 -13.21 -3.77 -20.25
N ARG A 97 -14.40 -3.98 -19.70
CA ARG A 97 -15.55 -4.58 -20.44
C ARG A 97 -16.13 -3.68 -21.53
N ALA A 98 -16.01 -2.36 -21.40
CA ALA A 98 -16.51 -1.40 -22.37
C ALA A 98 -15.54 -1.18 -23.56
N ASP A 99 -14.26 -1.51 -23.37
CA ASP A 99 -13.21 -1.39 -24.39
C ASP A 99 -13.04 -2.68 -25.25
N LEU A 100 -13.82 -3.74 -24.95
CA LEU A 100 -13.89 -5.02 -25.69
C LEU A 100 -15.09 -5.03 -26.65
#